data_AF-A0A496Z5U6-F1
#
_entry.id   AF-A0A496Z5U6-F1
#
_cell.length_a   1.000
_cell.length_b   1.000
_cell.length_c   1.000
_cell.angle_alpha   90.00
_cell.angle_beta   90.00
_cell.angle_gamma   90.00
#
_symmetry.space_group_name_H-M   'P 1'
#
loop_
_entity.id
_entity.type
_entity.pdbx_description
1 polymer ?
#
loop_
_entity_poly.entity_id
_entity_poly.type
_entity_poly.pdbx_seq_one_letter_code
_entity_poly.pdbx_strand_id
1 'polypeptide(L)'
;ETEDPEKAFDRAMETYLKKGYSTNWINQRLKSIEVRKELTDEWDSRGMKKGLEYAILTDEITNAWAGFTTKEYKALKDLKKENLRDNMTNLELVLNMLAETSTTELSKKQKPKTLGENKKVARKGGGVAGNARKDLEKKLGESVISPLNAKKLGKNNDKLEE
;
A
#
# COMPACT_ATOMS: atom_id res chain seq x y z
N GLU A 1 13.35 4.90 -28.84
CA GLU A 1 12.50 4.24 -27.83
C GLU A 1 13.29 3.99 -26.56
N THR A 2 12.60 3.92 -25.42
CA THR A 2 13.21 3.65 -24.12
C THR A 2 13.53 2.16 -24.00
N GLU A 3 14.62 1.71 -24.64
CA GLU A 3 15.01 0.29 -24.66
C GLU A 3 15.75 -0.16 -23.40
N ASP A 4 16.25 0.78 -22.61
CA ASP A 4 17.05 0.50 -21.41
C ASP A 4 16.23 0.79 -20.14
N PRO A 5 15.77 -0.26 -19.42
CA PRO A 5 15.01 -0.12 -18.18
C PRO A 5 15.77 0.66 -17.10
N GLU A 6 17.10 0.58 -17.06
CA GLU A 6 17.95 1.29 -16.10
C GLU A 6 17.93 2.79 -16.40
N LYS A 7 18.08 3.19 -17.66
CA LYS A 7 17.93 4.62 -18.06
C LYS A 7 16.51 5.15 -17.91
N ALA A 8 15.49 4.31 -18.03
CA ALA A 8 14.11 4.70 -17.73
C ALA A 8 13.94 4.97 -16.24
N PHE A 9 14.52 4.10 -15.42
CA PHE A 9 14.54 4.21 -13.97
C PHE A 9 15.28 5.46 -13.50
N ASP A 10 16.49 5.71 -14.01
CA ASP A 10 17.29 6.89 -13.65
C ASP A 10 16.58 8.19 -13.98
N ARG A 11 15.93 8.27 -15.15
CA ARG A 11 15.12 9.44 -15.52
C ARG A 11 13.92 9.64 -14.61
N ALA A 12 13.27 8.54 -14.19
CA ALA A 12 12.17 8.61 -13.22
C ALA A 12 12.69 9.09 -11.85
N MET A 13 13.82 8.54 -11.39
CA MET A 13 14.49 8.91 -10.15
C MET A 13 14.84 10.40 -10.15
N GLU A 14 15.56 10.90 -11.16
CA GLU A 14 15.89 12.32 -11.31
C GLU A 14 14.66 13.22 -11.27
N THR A 15 13.57 12.80 -11.92
CA THR A 15 12.33 13.58 -11.97
C THR A 15 11.72 13.76 -10.58
N TYR A 16 11.75 12.71 -9.74
CA TYR A 16 11.24 12.80 -8.38
C TYR A 16 12.21 13.50 -7.41
N LEU A 17 13.52 13.32 -7.58
CA LEU A 17 14.53 14.09 -6.84
C LEU A 17 14.38 15.60 -7.10
N LYS A 18 14.20 16.02 -8.36
CA LYS A 18 13.94 17.43 -8.73
C LYS A 18 12.64 17.98 -8.13
N LYS A 19 11.70 17.12 -7.74
CA LYS A 19 10.47 17.50 -7.02
C LYS A 19 10.63 17.54 -5.49
N GLY A 20 11.83 17.27 -4.98
CA GLY A 20 12.17 17.32 -3.55
C GLY A 20 11.87 16.03 -2.79
N TYR A 21 11.63 14.90 -3.46
CA TYR A 21 11.47 13.61 -2.78
C TYR A 21 12.83 12.98 -2.48
N SER A 22 12.96 12.30 -1.33
CA SER A 22 14.18 11.56 -1.00
C SER A 22 14.27 10.25 -1.78
N THR A 23 15.49 9.78 -2.03
CA THR A 23 15.76 8.48 -2.68
C THR A 23 15.07 7.32 -1.95
N ASN A 24 15.06 7.35 -0.61
CA ASN A 24 14.37 6.34 0.20
C ASN A 24 12.85 6.36 -0.06
N TRP A 25 12.24 7.55 -0.13
CA TRP A 25 10.83 7.68 -0.48
C TRP A 25 10.56 7.08 -1.86
N ILE A 26 11.38 7.39 -2.87
CA ILE A 26 11.21 6.90 -4.24
C ILE A 26 11.31 5.36 -4.29
N ASN A 27 12.36 4.80 -3.68
CA ASN A 27 12.60 3.35 -3.62
C ASN A 27 11.46 2.59 -2.94
N GLN A 28 10.91 3.13 -1.85
CA GLN A 28 9.77 2.51 -1.18
C GLN A 28 8.52 2.47 -2.07
N ARG A 29 8.28 3.52 -2.87
CA ARG A 29 7.08 3.61 -3.73
C ARG A 29 7.21 2.66 -4.92
N LEU A 30 8.41 2.52 -5.48
CA LEU A 30 8.72 1.51 -6.50
C LEU A 30 8.45 0.09 -6.00
N LYS A 31 8.95 -0.27 -4.82
CA LYS A 31 8.67 -1.58 -4.19
C LYS A 31 7.17 -1.80 -3.98
N SER A 32 6.45 -0.76 -3.54
CA SER A 32 5.00 -0.85 -3.35
C SER A 32 4.23 -1.08 -4.66
N ILE A 33 4.73 -0.55 -5.78
CA ILE A 33 4.14 -0.75 -7.11
C ILE A 33 4.33 -2.21 -7.54
N GLU A 34 5.50 -2.77 -7.30
CA GLU A 34 5.80 -4.18 -7.58
C GLU A 34 4.86 -5.12 -6.79
N VAL A 35 4.78 -4.95 -5.47
CA VAL A 35 3.88 -5.74 -4.60
C VAL A 35 2.42 -5.63 -5.06
N ARG A 36 1.99 -4.42 -5.45
CA ARG A 36 0.62 -4.20 -5.94
C ARG A 36 0.36 -4.91 -7.26
N LYS A 37 1.34 -4.87 -8.16
CA LYS A 37 1.25 -5.53 -9.46
C LYS A 37 1.11 -7.03 -9.29
N GLU A 38 1.90 -7.63 -8.41
CA GLU A 38 1.81 -9.06 -8.11
C GLU A 38 0.42 -9.45 -7.59
N LEU A 39 -0.14 -8.65 -6.66
CA LEU A 39 -1.50 -8.87 -6.16
C LEU A 39 -2.56 -8.73 -7.27
N THR A 40 -2.45 -7.72 -8.15
CA THR A 40 -3.39 -7.58 -9.27
C THR A 40 -3.27 -8.71 -10.27
N ASP A 41 -2.05 -9.17 -10.57
CA ASP A 41 -1.81 -10.26 -11.53
C ASP A 41 -2.39 -11.57 -10.97
N GLU A 42 -2.23 -11.82 -9.68
CA GLU A 42 -2.89 -12.95 -9.01
C GLU A 42 -4.42 -12.83 -9.11
N TRP A 43 -5.03 -11.68 -8.84
CA TRP A 43 -6.48 -11.49 -9.01
C TRP A 43 -6.95 -11.68 -10.45
N ASP A 44 -6.18 -11.20 -11.44
CA ASP A 44 -6.44 -11.42 -12.86
C ASP A 44 -6.43 -12.92 -13.18
N SER A 45 -5.45 -13.66 -12.65
CA SER A 45 -5.36 -15.13 -12.80
C SER A 45 -6.52 -15.88 -12.14
N ARG A 46 -7.18 -15.28 -11.14
CA ARG A 46 -8.41 -15.78 -10.51
C ARG A 46 -9.70 -15.33 -11.20
N GLY A 47 -9.59 -14.60 -12.31
CA GLY A 47 -10.73 -14.13 -13.10
C GLY A 47 -11.46 -12.94 -12.48
N MET A 48 -10.81 -12.17 -11.62
CA MET A 48 -11.40 -10.97 -11.02
C MET A 48 -11.40 -9.80 -12.00
N LYS A 49 -12.53 -9.09 -12.05
CA LYS A 49 -12.75 -7.98 -12.97
C LYS A 49 -12.01 -6.72 -12.50
N LYS A 50 -11.16 -6.20 -13.39
CA LYS A 50 -10.50 -4.91 -13.19
C LYS A 50 -11.52 -3.80 -12.94
N GLY A 51 -11.14 -2.81 -12.13
CA GLY A 51 -12.05 -1.73 -11.71
C GLY A 51 -12.79 -2.10 -10.42
N LEU A 52 -14.08 -2.44 -10.53
CA LEU A 52 -14.96 -2.55 -9.36
C LEU A 52 -14.53 -3.65 -8.38
N GLU A 53 -14.24 -4.87 -8.86
CA GLU A 53 -13.89 -5.97 -7.96
C GLU A 53 -12.52 -5.75 -7.32
N TYR A 54 -11.57 -5.17 -8.04
CA TYR A 54 -10.28 -4.79 -7.49
C TYR A 54 -10.42 -3.72 -6.41
N ALA A 55 -11.29 -2.72 -6.62
CA ALA A 55 -11.57 -1.70 -5.62
C ALA A 55 -12.17 -2.33 -4.36
N ILE A 56 -13.15 -3.22 -4.53
CA ILE A 56 -13.77 -3.97 -3.43
C ILE A 56 -12.72 -4.78 -2.66
N LEU A 57 -11.89 -5.57 -3.33
CA LEU A 57 -10.87 -6.40 -2.66
C LEU A 57 -9.80 -5.55 -1.97
N THR A 58 -9.40 -4.44 -2.58
CA THR A 58 -8.49 -3.47 -1.95
C THR A 58 -9.10 -2.87 -0.69
N ASP A 59 -10.40 -2.57 -0.71
CA ASP A 59 -11.12 -2.06 0.44
C ASP A 59 -11.18 -3.07 1.59
N GLU A 60 -11.42 -4.35 1.26
CA GLU A 60 -11.43 -5.46 2.24
C GLU A 60 -10.04 -5.67 2.87
N ILE A 61 -8.95 -5.57 2.09
CA ILE A 61 -7.58 -5.61 2.62
C ILE A 61 -7.35 -4.42 3.56
N THR A 62 -7.65 -3.21 3.08
CA THR A 62 -7.42 -1.95 3.82
C THR A 62 -8.17 -1.95 5.14
N ASN A 63 -9.44 -2.35 5.13
CA ASN A 63 -10.26 -2.43 6.32
C ASN A 63 -9.71 -3.46 7.30
N ALA A 64 -9.29 -4.63 6.82
CA ALA A 64 -8.77 -5.69 7.68
C ALA A 64 -7.46 -5.30 8.40
N TRP A 65 -6.57 -4.53 7.77
CA TRP A 65 -5.31 -4.14 8.41
C TRP A 65 -5.39 -2.80 9.16
N ALA A 66 -5.99 -1.77 8.55
CA ALA A 66 -6.03 -0.41 9.08
C ALA A 66 -7.28 -0.13 9.94
N GLY A 67 -8.36 -0.90 9.76
CA GLY A 67 -9.66 -0.63 10.39
C GLY A 67 -10.51 0.41 9.66
N PHE A 68 -10.11 0.83 8.46
CA PHE A 68 -10.79 1.85 7.65
C PHE A 68 -11.08 1.33 6.25
N THR A 69 -12.22 1.70 5.68
CA THR A 69 -12.37 1.67 4.22
C THR A 69 -11.37 2.63 3.57
N THR A 70 -11.05 2.40 2.30
CA THR A 70 -10.19 3.29 1.49
C THR A 70 -10.72 4.72 1.45
N LYS A 71 -12.04 4.91 1.45
CA LYS A 71 -12.68 6.23 1.48
C LYS A 71 -12.47 6.93 2.82
N GLU A 72 -12.71 6.23 3.93
CA GLU A 72 -12.50 6.77 5.28
C GLU A 72 -11.03 7.09 5.52
N TYR A 73 -10.12 6.23 5.04
CA TYR A 73 -8.70 6.44 5.22
C TYR A 73 -8.20 7.66 4.42
N LYS A 74 -8.71 7.86 3.21
CA LYS A 74 -8.47 9.09 2.45
C LYS A 74 -9.01 10.32 3.18
N ALA A 75 -10.20 10.23 3.76
CA ALA A 75 -10.78 11.34 4.53
C ALA A 75 -9.95 11.67 5.79
N LEU A 76 -9.47 10.66 6.52
CA LEU A 76 -8.59 10.83 7.69
C LEU A 76 -7.32 11.61 7.35
N LYS A 77 -6.79 11.44 6.13
CA LYS A 77 -5.59 12.12 5.63
C LYS A 77 -5.88 13.41 4.84
N ASP A 78 -7.13 13.87 4.82
CA ASP A 78 -7.59 15.05 4.06
C ASP A 78 -7.27 14.95 2.56
N LEU A 79 -7.53 13.79 1.95
CA LEU A 79 -7.29 13.51 0.54
C LEU A 79 -8.61 13.53 -0.25
N LYS A 80 -8.62 14.24 -1.38
CA LYS A 80 -9.78 14.31 -2.29
C LYS A 80 -9.55 13.44 -3.52
N LYS A 81 -8.47 13.70 -4.24
CA LYS A 81 -8.11 13.02 -5.50
C LYS A 81 -6.76 12.32 -5.43
N GLU A 82 -5.99 12.63 -4.38
CA GLU A 82 -4.65 12.15 -4.16
C GLU A 82 -4.61 10.63 -3.91
N ASN A 83 -3.49 10.03 -4.28
CA ASN A 83 -3.21 8.63 -4.04
C ASN A 83 -2.96 8.41 -2.54
N LEU A 84 -3.58 7.38 -1.96
CA LEU A 84 -3.47 7.09 -0.54
C LEU A 84 -2.03 6.68 -0.14
N ARG A 85 -1.36 5.87 -0.96
CA ARG A 85 -0.02 5.34 -0.67
C ARG A 85 1.06 6.40 -0.68
N ASP A 86 0.93 7.39 -1.56
CA ASP A 86 1.85 8.54 -1.62
C ASP A 86 1.75 9.40 -0.35
N ASN A 87 0.65 9.27 0.40
CA ASN A 87 0.35 10.01 1.60
C ASN A 87 0.40 9.15 2.88
N MET A 88 0.85 7.90 2.78
CA MET A 88 1.14 7.03 3.92
C MET A 88 2.52 7.32 4.51
N THR A 89 2.65 7.20 5.83
CA THR A 89 3.94 7.11 6.52
C THR A 89 4.67 5.84 6.09
N ASN A 90 5.95 5.74 6.43
CA ASN A 90 6.75 4.55 6.09
C ASN A 90 6.17 3.28 6.73
N LEU A 91 5.74 3.34 8.00
CA LEU A 91 5.14 2.19 8.68
C LEU A 91 3.78 1.81 8.09
N GLU A 92 2.93 2.80 7.76
CA GLU A 92 1.65 2.54 7.08
C GLU A 92 1.87 1.85 5.72
N LEU A 93 2.87 2.28 4.96
CA LEU A 93 3.19 1.69 3.67
C LEU A 93 3.73 0.25 3.82
N VAL A 94 4.60 -0.01 4.80
CA VAL A 94 5.12 -1.36 5.08
C VAL A 94 4.01 -2.32 5.50
N LEU A 95 3.11 -1.88 6.38
CA LEU A 95 1.96 -2.69 6.79
C LEU A 95 0.99 -2.94 5.63
N ASN A 96 0.77 -1.94 4.77
CA ASN A 96 -0.03 -2.12 3.57
C ASN A 96 0.61 -3.14 2.60
N MET A 97 1.93 -3.09 2.40
CA MET A 97 2.64 -4.09 1.58
C MET A 97 2.53 -5.49 2.19
N LEU A 98 2.72 -5.63 3.51
CA LEU A 98 2.53 -6.91 4.21
C LEU A 98 1.12 -7.47 4.01
N ALA A 99 0.09 -6.61 4.05
CA ALA A 99 -1.29 -7.00 3.82
C ALA A 99 -1.52 -7.54 2.41
N GLU A 100 -0.93 -6.89 1.40
CA GLU A 100 -1.04 -7.23 -0.02
C GLU A 100 -0.26 -8.51 -0.36
N THR A 101 0.99 -8.61 0.09
CA THR A 101 1.81 -9.82 -0.08
C THR A 101 1.16 -11.02 0.62
N SER A 102 0.67 -10.85 1.85
CA SER A 102 -0.02 -11.93 2.58
C SER A 102 -1.30 -12.37 1.84
N THR A 103 -2.07 -11.43 1.30
CA THR A 103 -3.26 -11.74 0.50
C THR A 103 -2.89 -12.54 -0.76
N THR A 104 -1.83 -12.13 -1.44
CA THR A 104 -1.31 -12.77 -2.65
C THR A 104 -0.92 -14.22 -2.37
N GLU A 105 -0.09 -14.46 -1.36
CA GLU A 105 0.37 -15.81 -0.99
C GLU A 105 -0.79 -16.71 -0.55
N LEU A 106 -1.74 -16.16 0.22
CA LEU A 106 -2.94 -16.88 0.62
C LEU A 106 -3.83 -17.22 -0.59
N SER A 107 -3.94 -16.33 -1.58
CA SER A 107 -4.69 -16.56 -2.82
C SER A 107 -4.04 -17.64 -3.67
N LYS A 108 -2.72 -17.60 -3.86
CA LYS A 108 -1.95 -18.64 -4.57
C LYS A 108 -2.18 -20.03 -3.95
N LYS A 109 -2.20 -20.10 -2.61
CA LYS A 109 -2.43 -21.35 -1.86
C LYS A 109 -3.88 -21.84 -1.93
N GLN A 110 -4.85 -20.97 -1.69
CA GLN A 110 -6.27 -21.33 -1.57
C GLN A 110 -7.00 -21.41 -2.92
N LYS A 111 -6.49 -20.72 -3.95
CA LYS A 111 -7.06 -20.64 -5.30
C LYS A 111 -8.56 -20.29 -5.31
N PRO A 112 -8.95 -19.16 -4.69
CA PRO A 112 -10.35 -18.74 -4.64
C PRO A 112 -10.90 -18.48 -6.06
N LYS A 113 -12.16 -18.87 -6.30
CA LYS A 113 -12.80 -18.81 -7.62
C LYS A 113 -13.86 -17.73 -7.73
N THR A 114 -14.47 -17.35 -6.61
CA THR A 114 -15.54 -16.33 -6.59
C THR A 114 -15.08 -15.06 -5.93
N LEU A 115 -15.76 -13.94 -6.21
CA LEU A 115 -15.52 -12.68 -5.50
C LEU A 115 -15.68 -12.85 -3.98
N GLY A 116 -16.69 -13.62 -3.54
CA GLY A 116 -16.92 -13.89 -2.11
C GLY A 116 -15.77 -14.63 -1.44
N GLU A 117 -15.16 -15.60 -2.13
CA GLU A 117 -13.96 -16.30 -1.65
C GLU A 117 -12.74 -15.39 -1.64
N ASN A 118 -12.55 -14.60 -2.70
CA ASN A 118 -11.46 -13.62 -2.77
C ASN A 118 -11.58 -12.57 -1.66
N LYS A 119 -12.78 -12.13 -1.29
CA LYS A 119 -13.02 -11.27 -0.12
C LYS A 119 -12.56 -11.92 1.18
N LYS A 120 -12.85 -13.21 1.38
CA LYS A 120 -12.37 -13.95 2.56
C LYS A 120 -10.85 -14.01 2.59
N VAL A 121 -10.21 -14.22 1.44
CA VAL A 121 -8.74 -14.24 1.33
C VAL A 121 -8.15 -12.86 1.60
N ALA A 122 -8.73 -11.79 1.02
CA ALA A 122 -8.36 -10.40 1.28
C ALA A 122 -8.43 -10.04 2.76
N ARG A 123 -9.51 -10.41 3.45
CA ARG A 123 -9.64 -10.19 4.90
C ARG A 123 -8.61 -10.96 5.71
N LYS A 124 -8.31 -12.21 5.34
CA LYS A 124 -7.26 -13.00 6.00
C LYS A 124 -5.88 -12.37 5.81
N GLY A 125 -5.53 -12.00 4.59
CA GLY A 125 -4.23 -11.38 4.28
C GLY A 125 -4.07 -10.01 4.92
N GLY A 126 -5.08 -9.15 4.84
CA GLY A 126 -5.11 -7.88 5.58
C GLY A 126 -5.07 -8.09 7.10
N GLY A 127 -5.72 -9.14 7.61
CA GLY A 127 -5.69 -9.50 9.02
C GLY A 127 -4.30 -9.84 9.55
N VAL A 128 -3.40 -10.42 8.74
CA VAL A 128 -2.00 -10.66 9.12
C VAL A 128 -1.30 -9.33 9.44
N ALA A 129 -1.40 -8.35 8.55
CA ALA A 129 -0.85 -7.02 8.77
C ALA A 129 -1.57 -6.27 9.90
N GLY A 130 -2.89 -6.46 10.04
CA GLY A 130 -3.67 -5.88 11.14
C GLY A 130 -3.23 -6.39 12.51
N ASN A 131 -2.91 -7.68 12.62
CA ASN A 131 -2.36 -8.25 13.85
C ASN A 131 -0.96 -7.69 14.14
N ALA A 132 -0.09 -7.62 13.13
CA ALA A 132 1.24 -7.02 13.28
C ALA A 132 1.16 -5.55 13.70
N ARG A 133 0.25 -4.77 13.10
CA ARG A 133 -0.02 -3.38 13.49
C ARG A 133 -0.41 -3.28 14.97
N LYS A 134 -1.42 -4.06 15.40
CA LYS A 134 -1.92 -4.02 16.78
C LYS A 134 -0.86 -4.41 17.80
N ASP A 135 -0.04 -5.42 17.49
CA ASP A 135 1.07 -5.83 18.36
C ASP A 135 2.12 -4.71 18.47
N LEU A 136 2.46 -4.07 17.35
CA LEU A 136 3.40 -2.94 17.32
C LEU A 136 2.85 -1.74 18.10
N GLU A 137 1.61 -1.33 17.86
CA GLU A 137 0.95 -0.21 18.56
C GLU A 137 0.90 -0.44 20.07
N LYS A 138 0.64 -1.68 20.51
CA LYS A 138 0.68 -2.04 21.94
C LYS A 138 2.05 -1.84 22.57
N LYS A 139 3.13 -2.10 21.82
CA LYS A 139 4.52 -1.92 22.28
C LYS A 139 4.98 -0.46 22.23
N LEU A 140 4.50 0.30 21.24
CA LEU A 140 4.82 1.72 21.09
C LEU A 140 4.02 2.62 22.04
N GLY A 141 2.80 2.21 22.41
CA GLY A 141 1.89 3.04 23.20
C GLY A 141 1.15 4.10 22.38
N GLU A 142 1.31 4.11 21.06
CA GLU A 142 0.66 5.04 20.13
C GLU A 142 0.20 4.35 18.84
N SER A 143 -0.68 5.03 18.09
CA SER A 143 -1.22 4.53 16.82
C SER A 143 -0.20 4.67 15.69
N VAL A 144 -0.05 3.62 14.88
CA VAL A 144 0.75 3.67 13.65
C VAL A 144 -0.01 4.39 12.52
N ILE A 145 -1.35 4.34 12.55
CA ILE A 145 -2.20 5.07 11.62
C ILE A 145 -2.17 6.56 11.98
N SER A 146 -1.90 7.40 10.98
CA SER A 146 -1.70 8.84 11.17
C SER A 146 -2.54 9.67 10.21
N PRO A 147 -3.09 10.84 10.64
CA PRO A 147 -3.75 11.79 9.75
C PRO A 147 -2.76 12.60 8.89
N LEU A 148 -1.46 12.36 9.01
CA LEU A 148 -0.44 13.02 8.20
C LEU A 148 -0.56 12.61 6.72
N ASN A 149 -0.30 13.57 5.84
CA ASN A 149 -0.27 13.41 4.39
C ASN A 149 1.03 13.98 3.81
N ALA A 150 1.28 13.77 2.51
CA ALA A 150 2.55 14.11 1.87
C ALA A 150 2.97 15.59 2.06
N LYS A 151 2.02 16.53 2.13
CA LYS A 151 2.31 17.97 2.38
C LYS A 151 2.89 18.21 3.78
N LYS A 152 2.54 17.37 4.75
CA LYS A 152 3.06 17.42 6.13
C LYS A 152 4.27 16.51 6.31
N LEU A 153 4.35 15.39 5.58
CA LEU A 153 5.46 14.43 5.62
C LEU A 153 6.72 14.97 4.90
N GLY A 154 6.56 15.62 3.75
CA GLY A 154 7.67 16.20 2.99
C GLY A 154 8.37 17.39 3.65
N LYS A 155 7.80 17.96 4.73
CA LYS A 155 8.46 18.99 5.56
C LYS A 155 9.20 18.43 6.78
N ASN A 156 8.94 17.17 7.15
CA ASN A 156 9.40 16.58 8.41
C ASN A 156 10.46 15.48 8.24
N ASN A 157 10.65 14.93 7.04
CA ASN A 157 11.72 13.96 6.82
C ASN A 157 13.13 14.57 6.93
N ASP A 158 13.27 15.90 6.80
CA ASP A 158 14.57 16.58 6.99
C ASP A 158 14.94 16.80 8.47
N LYS A 159 14.06 16.45 9.42
CA LYS A 159 14.28 16.71 10.87
C LYS A 159 14.34 15.46 11.75
N LEU A 160 14.19 14.27 11.17
CA LEU A 160 14.20 13.01 11.92
C LEU A 160 15.41 12.12 11.59
N GLU A 161 16.35 12.63 10.78
CA GLU A 161 17.62 11.96 10.45
C GLU A 161 18.87 12.77 10.94
N GLU A 162 18.70 13.75 11.82
CA GLU A 162 19.76 14.30 12.71
C GLU A 162 19.53 13.84 14.15
#